data_AF-A0A919CZS2-F1
#
_entry.id   AF-A0A919CZS2-F1
#
_cell.length_a   1.000
_cell.length_b   1.000
_cell.length_c   1.000
_cell.angle_alpha   90.00
_cell.angle_beta   90.00
_cell.angle_gamma   90.00
#
_symmetry.space_group_name_H-M   'P 1'
#
loop_
_entity.id
_entity.type
_entity.pdbx_description
1 polymer ?
#
loop_
_entity_poly.entity_id
_entity_poly.type
_entity_poly.pdbx_seq_one_letter_code
_entity_poly.pdbx_strand_id
1 'polypeptide(L)'
;MLDIRLSHHMAGPSVDGMQKQEKIAFLGLGRMGAPMARRLLAAGHPLTVWNRTPARAEPLVAEGAVLAGSPAGAVRDADVVITMLAGPDALTAVADAVVPELRPGMTWVEMSTVGPDAVRELGARLKDGVGLVDAPVMGSTDRAAEGGLGILAGGDTAGVEQILAHLGTVTRTGPPGSGAALKLVVNTAVIGGVGLVAEALRLAAALGLDGDTAREALAAGPLGGAVARAFADGAHFATDLAVKDLRIATAAARLPVAEAVSAHFRQAAEDPVVARADLARAVPRIVRTVHTAPRTPVNIALDNPVGAPGPANAHYSQVARVEHADGSALLFLSGQIAEGATLAEQTQGVFETIEALLGPHGATLADIISIRTYLTDIAGLDEYGAVRRRFLTGTPPTSMTFEVPRLFRPEAQVEIEVVAAVRPV
;
A
#
# COMPACT_ATOMS: atom_id res chain seq x y z
N MET A 1 -31.72 -42.30 -77.14
CA MET A 1 -33.04 -41.78 -76.71
C MET A 1 -32.78 -40.99 -75.45
N LEU A 2 -32.84 -39.64 -75.55
CA LEU A 2 -33.19 -38.60 -74.54
C LEU A 2 -32.73 -38.76 -73.07
N ASP A 3 -32.41 -37.74 -72.28
CA ASP A 3 -32.10 -36.30 -72.42
C ASP A 3 -31.94 -35.77 -70.98
N ILE A 4 -30.91 -34.94 -70.74
CA ILE A 4 -30.97 -33.62 -70.06
C ILE A 4 -31.42 -33.47 -68.57
N ARG A 5 -30.46 -32.91 -67.80
CA ARG A 5 -30.47 -31.87 -66.74
C ARG A 5 -31.24 -32.10 -65.43
N LEU A 6 -30.55 -31.83 -64.31
CA LEU A 6 -30.82 -30.67 -63.46
C LEU A 6 -29.61 -30.36 -62.56
N SER A 7 -29.06 -29.18 -62.80
CA SER A 7 -28.07 -28.48 -62.00
C SER A 7 -28.66 -28.05 -60.66
N HIS A 8 -28.06 -28.47 -59.54
CA HIS A 8 -28.23 -27.77 -58.26
C HIS A 8 -26.97 -26.97 -57.97
N HIS A 9 -27.10 -25.66 -58.10
CA HIS A 9 -26.30 -24.68 -57.38
C HIS A 9 -26.38 -24.99 -55.88
N MET A 10 -25.30 -25.49 -55.30
CA MET A 10 -25.04 -25.31 -53.88
C MET A 10 -24.31 -23.98 -53.76
N ALA A 11 -25.03 -22.98 -53.25
CA ALA A 11 -24.45 -21.72 -52.82
C ALA A 11 -23.25 -22.04 -51.91
N GLY A 12 -22.06 -21.58 -52.31
CA GLY A 12 -20.93 -21.50 -51.39
C GLY A 12 -21.32 -20.61 -50.19
N PRO A 13 -20.72 -20.83 -49.01
CA PRO A 13 -20.98 -19.97 -47.87
C PRO A 13 -20.75 -18.52 -48.29
N SER A 14 -21.79 -17.72 -48.13
CA SER A 14 -21.81 -16.29 -48.36
C SER A 14 -20.67 -15.61 -47.59
N VAL A 15 -20.05 -14.67 -48.28
CA VAL A 15 -19.08 -13.71 -47.75
C VAL A 15 -19.82 -12.78 -46.78
N ASP A 16 -20.01 -13.21 -45.54
CA ASP A 16 -20.47 -12.31 -44.47
C ASP A 16 -19.83 -12.74 -43.15
N GLY A 17 -18.70 -12.09 -42.86
CA GLY A 17 -17.82 -12.42 -41.76
C GLY A 17 -16.53 -11.60 -41.81
N MET A 18 -16.59 -10.34 -42.29
CA MET A 18 -15.57 -9.37 -41.91
C MET A 18 -15.74 -9.16 -40.41
N GLN A 19 -14.94 -9.86 -39.60
CA GLN A 19 -14.87 -9.59 -38.18
C GLN A 19 -14.59 -8.09 -38.02
N LYS A 20 -15.46 -7.40 -37.28
CA LYS A 20 -15.31 -5.98 -37.00
C LYS A 20 -13.96 -5.81 -36.32
N GLN A 21 -13.05 -5.05 -36.92
CA GLN A 21 -11.76 -4.74 -36.31
C GLN A 21 -11.96 -3.52 -35.42
N GLU A 22 -12.16 -3.74 -34.12
CA GLU A 22 -12.28 -2.64 -33.16
C GLU A 22 -11.00 -1.82 -33.15
N LYS A 23 -11.16 -0.49 -33.08
CA LYS A 23 -10.05 0.44 -32.90
C LYS A 23 -9.66 0.45 -31.42
N ILE A 24 -8.41 0.08 -31.13
CA ILE A 24 -7.92 -0.08 -29.77
C ILE A 24 -7.00 1.08 -29.41
N ALA A 25 -7.27 1.74 -28.28
CA ALA A 25 -6.30 2.58 -27.61
C ALA A 25 -5.60 1.77 -26.51
N PHE A 26 -4.29 1.58 -26.59
CA PHE A 26 -3.51 0.83 -25.59
C PHE A 26 -2.57 1.77 -24.81
N LEU A 27 -2.86 1.94 -23.52
CA LEU A 27 -2.17 2.87 -22.65
C LEU A 27 -1.30 2.11 -21.64
N GLY A 28 0.02 2.26 -21.78
CA GLY A 28 1.01 1.63 -20.92
C GLY A 28 1.82 0.55 -21.62
N LEU A 29 3.05 0.88 -22.02
CA LEU A 29 3.95 -0.01 -22.76
C LEU A 29 5.09 -0.50 -21.85
N GLY A 30 4.70 -1.02 -20.69
CA GLY A 30 5.61 -1.72 -19.77
C GLY A 30 6.02 -3.10 -20.29
N ARG A 31 6.67 -3.88 -19.41
CA ARG A 31 7.09 -5.26 -19.73
C ARG A 31 5.93 -6.15 -20.18
N MET A 32 4.75 -5.98 -19.57
CA MET A 32 3.51 -6.69 -19.96
C MET A 32 2.79 -6.00 -21.13
N GLY A 33 2.63 -4.68 -21.08
CA GLY A 33 1.82 -3.97 -22.07
C GLY A 33 2.36 -4.03 -23.50
N ALA A 34 3.68 -3.93 -23.69
CA ALA A 34 4.28 -3.96 -25.02
C ALA A 34 4.02 -5.28 -25.80
N PRO A 35 4.27 -6.49 -25.25
CA PRO A 35 3.95 -7.73 -25.95
C PRO A 35 2.43 -7.91 -26.17
N MET A 36 1.59 -7.48 -25.23
CA MET A 36 0.13 -7.54 -25.40
C MET A 36 -0.35 -6.65 -26.55
N ALA A 37 0.13 -5.40 -26.60
CA ALA A 37 -0.15 -4.45 -27.67
C ALA A 37 0.29 -5.00 -29.03
N ARG A 38 1.50 -5.58 -29.11
CA ARG A 38 2.01 -6.22 -30.33
C ARG A 38 1.09 -7.34 -30.83
N ARG A 39 0.54 -8.16 -29.93
CA ARG A 39 -0.38 -9.23 -30.30
C ARG A 39 -1.68 -8.71 -30.89
N LEU A 40 -2.26 -7.67 -30.29
CA LEU A 40 -3.47 -7.05 -30.80
C LEU A 40 -3.25 -6.41 -32.18
N LEU A 41 -2.09 -5.78 -32.37
CA LEU A 41 -1.67 -5.26 -33.66
C LEU A 41 -1.52 -6.39 -34.70
N ALA A 42 -0.84 -7.48 -34.35
CA ALA A 42 -0.66 -8.65 -35.23
C ALA A 42 -1.97 -9.38 -35.54
N ALA A 43 -2.98 -9.29 -34.67
CA ALA A 43 -4.33 -9.78 -34.91
C ALA A 43 -5.13 -8.89 -35.89
N GLY A 44 -4.57 -7.75 -36.31
CA GLY A 44 -5.16 -6.86 -37.31
C GLY A 44 -6.03 -5.75 -36.74
N HIS A 45 -6.04 -5.53 -35.42
CA HIS A 45 -6.75 -4.39 -34.83
C HIS A 45 -5.99 -3.08 -35.09
N PRO A 46 -6.65 -2.02 -35.59
CA PRO A 46 -6.09 -0.68 -35.61
C PRO A 46 -5.70 -0.26 -34.18
N LEU A 47 -4.42 0.03 -33.97
CA LEU A 47 -3.88 0.24 -32.63
C LEU A 47 -3.28 1.65 -32.49
N THR A 48 -3.86 2.44 -31.59
CA THR A 48 -3.25 3.68 -31.11
C THR A 48 -2.63 3.42 -29.75
N VAL A 49 -1.36 3.72 -29.57
CA VAL A 49 -0.63 3.46 -28.33
C VAL A 49 -0.22 4.75 -27.64
N TRP A 50 -0.16 4.72 -26.31
CA TRP A 50 0.44 5.78 -25.52
C TRP A 50 1.26 5.20 -24.38
N ASN A 51 2.38 5.86 -24.07
CA ASN A 51 3.17 5.57 -22.90
C ASN A 51 3.85 6.86 -22.39
N ARG A 52 3.99 6.99 -21.07
CA ARG A 52 4.66 8.14 -20.45
C ARG A 52 6.08 8.37 -20.97
N THR A 53 6.81 7.30 -21.31
CA THR A 53 8.10 7.37 -22.00
C THR A 53 7.86 7.03 -23.47
N PRO A 54 7.79 8.02 -24.38
CA PRO A 54 7.37 7.79 -25.78
C PRO A 54 8.25 6.79 -26.53
N ALA A 55 9.56 6.79 -26.26
CA ALA A 55 10.52 5.88 -26.89
C ALA A 55 10.16 4.38 -26.74
N ARG A 56 9.37 4.00 -25.73
CA ARG A 56 8.90 2.61 -25.59
C ARG A 56 7.91 2.18 -26.67
N ALA A 57 7.30 3.11 -27.39
CA ALA A 57 6.39 2.84 -28.47
C ALA A 57 7.08 2.62 -29.81
N GLU A 58 8.36 3.01 -29.96
CA GLU A 58 9.09 2.96 -31.24
C GLU A 58 9.00 1.59 -31.94
N PRO A 59 9.17 0.43 -31.24
CA PRO A 59 9.04 -0.87 -31.90
C PRO A 59 7.63 -1.12 -32.44
N LEU A 60 6.59 -0.74 -31.70
CA LEU A 60 5.19 -0.93 -32.13
C LEU A 60 4.82 0.01 -33.28
N VAL A 61 5.37 1.23 -33.29
CA VAL A 61 5.18 2.17 -34.40
C VAL A 61 5.81 1.63 -35.68
N ALA A 62 7.01 1.06 -35.59
CA ALA A 62 7.65 0.39 -36.72
C ALA A 62 6.83 -0.80 -37.26
N GLU A 63 6.01 -1.42 -36.41
CA GLU A 63 5.11 -2.53 -36.75
C GLU A 63 3.71 -2.07 -37.21
N GLY A 64 3.41 -0.76 -37.20
CA GLY A 64 2.17 -0.18 -37.72
C GLY A 64 1.22 0.43 -36.69
N ALA A 65 1.59 0.48 -35.40
CA ALA A 65 0.82 1.21 -34.40
C ALA A 65 0.95 2.74 -34.57
N VAL A 66 -0.08 3.48 -34.15
CA VAL A 66 -0.05 4.94 -34.12
C VAL A 66 0.33 5.42 -32.73
N LEU A 67 1.40 6.20 -32.59
CA LEU A 67 1.76 6.82 -31.31
C LEU A 67 0.96 8.11 -31.07
N ALA A 68 0.20 8.14 -29.98
CA ALA A 68 -0.48 9.35 -29.53
C ALA A 68 0.44 10.23 -28.66
N GLY A 69 0.28 11.56 -28.76
CA GLY A 69 1.01 12.52 -27.94
C GLY A 69 0.51 12.64 -26.50
N SER A 70 -0.70 12.16 -26.20
CA SER A 70 -1.30 12.19 -24.86
C SER A 70 -2.31 11.04 -24.67
N PRO A 71 -2.66 10.67 -23.42
CA PRO A 71 -3.71 9.68 -23.15
C PRO A 71 -5.05 10.06 -23.78
N ALA A 72 -5.45 11.33 -23.63
CA ALA A 72 -6.66 11.89 -24.23
C ALA A 72 -6.66 11.75 -25.75
N GLY A 73 -5.53 12.07 -26.40
CA GLY A 73 -5.39 11.92 -27.85
C GLY A 73 -5.47 10.46 -28.32
N ALA A 74 -5.04 9.50 -27.49
CA ALA A 74 -5.05 8.09 -27.84
C ALA A 74 -6.48 7.51 -27.96
N VAL A 75 -7.41 8.00 -27.15
CA VAL A 75 -8.73 7.39 -26.98
C VAL A 75 -9.84 7.99 -27.86
N ARG A 76 -9.59 9.10 -28.56
CA ARG A 76 -10.64 9.83 -29.29
C ARG A 76 -11.36 8.95 -30.32
N ASP A 77 -10.62 8.21 -31.13
CA ASP A 77 -11.19 7.42 -32.21
C ASP A 77 -11.25 5.92 -31.86
N ALA A 78 -11.12 5.58 -30.58
CA ALA A 78 -11.10 4.20 -30.12
C ALA A 78 -12.52 3.69 -29.83
N ASP A 79 -12.75 2.41 -30.11
CA ASP A 79 -13.91 1.65 -29.63
C ASP A 79 -13.60 1.04 -28.25
N VAL A 80 -12.34 0.64 -28.03
CA VAL A 80 -11.89 -0.03 -26.81
C VAL A 80 -10.64 0.66 -26.27
N VAL A 81 -10.65 0.97 -24.97
CA VAL A 81 -9.50 1.52 -24.24
C VAL A 81 -8.92 0.42 -23.36
N ILE A 82 -7.66 0.05 -23.56
CA ILE A 82 -6.96 -0.94 -22.75
C ILE A 82 -5.87 -0.22 -21.95
N THR A 83 -5.79 -0.53 -20.66
CA THR A 83 -4.79 0.04 -19.75
C THR A 83 -3.95 -1.07 -19.12
N MET A 84 -2.63 -0.88 -19.14
CA MET A 84 -1.65 -1.78 -18.52
C MET A 84 -0.53 -0.96 -17.84
N LEU A 85 -0.86 -0.48 -16.64
CA LEU A 85 -0.15 0.55 -15.89
C LEU A 85 0.48 -0.02 -14.61
N ALA A 86 1.34 0.78 -13.98
CA ALA A 86 2.13 0.33 -12.82
C ALA A 86 1.27 0.11 -11.55
N GLY A 87 0.18 0.87 -11.40
CA GLY A 87 -0.65 0.83 -10.20
C GLY A 87 -1.72 1.94 -10.18
N PRO A 88 -2.43 2.08 -9.05
CA PRO A 88 -3.60 2.97 -8.91
C PRO A 88 -3.31 4.43 -9.26
N ASP A 89 -2.20 5.00 -8.78
CA ASP A 89 -1.87 6.41 -9.04
C ASP A 89 -1.68 6.71 -10.53
N ALA A 90 -1.11 5.75 -11.28
CA ALA A 90 -0.96 5.87 -12.73
C ALA A 90 -2.32 5.75 -13.44
N LEU A 91 -3.22 4.91 -12.93
CA LEU A 91 -4.59 4.80 -13.44
C LEU A 91 -5.36 6.10 -13.22
N THR A 92 -5.32 6.67 -12.01
CA THR A 92 -6.00 7.95 -11.71
C THR A 92 -5.55 9.05 -12.67
N ALA A 93 -4.23 9.22 -12.85
CA ALA A 93 -3.70 10.23 -13.77
C ALA A 93 -4.11 10.00 -15.24
N VAL A 94 -4.19 8.74 -15.69
CA VAL A 94 -4.69 8.41 -17.03
C VAL A 94 -6.20 8.66 -17.13
N ALA A 95 -6.97 8.30 -16.11
CA ALA A 95 -8.41 8.52 -16.05
C ALA A 95 -8.79 10.00 -16.10
N ASP A 96 -8.03 10.87 -15.43
CA ASP A 96 -8.24 12.32 -15.49
C ASP A 96 -8.18 12.87 -16.91
N ALA A 97 -7.30 12.32 -17.75
CA ALA A 97 -7.16 12.71 -19.14
C ALA A 97 -8.14 11.99 -20.09
N VAL A 98 -8.49 10.73 -19.80
CA VAL A 98 -9.24 9.86 -20.71
C VAL A 98 -10.75 10.02 -20.54
N VAL A 99 -11.26 10.08 -19.30
CA VAL A 99 -12.71 10.13 -19.01
C VAL A 99 -13.45 11.23 -19.78
N PRO A 100 -12.92 12.47 -19.91
CA PRO A 100 -13.58 13.52 -20.70
C PRO A 100 -13.77 13.17 -22.18
N GLU A 101 -12.91 12.34 -22.76
CA GLU A 101 -12.93 11.99 -24.18
C GLU A 101 -13.81 10.77 -24.50
N LEU A 102 -14.20 9.99 -23.48
CA LEU A 102 -15.02 8.78 -23.66
C LEU A 102 -16.41 9.09 -24.22
N ARG A 103 -16.93 8.17 -25.03
CA ARG A 103 -18.21 8.26 -25.74
C ARG A 103 -19.05 7.00 -25.44
N PRO A 104 -20.39 7.10 -25.43
CA PRO A 104 -21.24 5.93 -25.31
C PRO A 104 -20.91 4.87 -26.36
N GLY A 105 -20.95 3.60 -25.97
CA GLY A 105 -20.59 2.45 -26.80
C GLY A 105 -19.13 2.03 -26.71
N MET A 106 -18.26 2.83 -26.08
CA MET A 106 -16.88 2.44 -25.79
C MET A 106 -16.79 1.48 -24.61
N THR A 107 -15.75 0.65 -24.56
CA THR A 107 -15.43 -0.18 -23.38
C THR A 107 -14.03 0.12 -22.87
N TRP A 108 -13.89 0.40 -21.58
CA TRP A 108 -12.61 0.46 -20.88
C TRP A 108 -12.28 -0.92 -20.29
N VAL A 109 -11.17 -1.50 -20.74
CA VAL A 109 -10.58 -2.73 -20.20
C VAL A 109 -9.35 -2.39 -19.34
N GLU A 110 -9.51 -2.49 -18.03
CA GLU A 110 -8.46 -2.20 -17.04
C GLU A 110 -7.70 -3.48 -16.70
N MET A 111 -6.49 -3.64 -17.22
CA MET A 111 -5.69 -4.87 -17.06
C MET A 111 -4.55 -4.73 -16.05
N SER A 112 -4.39 -3.57 -15.43
CA SER A 112 -3.38 -3.29 -14.41
C SER A 112 -3.78 -3.94 -13.07
N THR A 113 -2.78 -4.18 -12.22
CA THR A 113 -3.06 -4.57 -10.83
C THR A 113 -3.24 -3.31 -9.97
N VAL A 114 -4.50 -2.89 -9.82
CA VAL A 114 -4.92 -1.66 -9.12
C VAL A 114 -5.80 -1.89 -7.90
N GLY A 115 -6.38 -3.09 -7.78
CA GLY A 115 -7.30 -3.44 -6.70
C GLY A 115 -8.75 -2.99 -6.94
N PRO A 116 -9.70 -3.57 -6.20
CA PRO A 116 -11.14 -3.38 -6.44
C PRO A 116 -11.62 -1.94 -6.18
N ASP A 117 -10.99 -1.23 -5.22
CA ASP A 117 -11.37 0.14 -4.89
C ASP A 117 -11.11 1.10 -6.05
N ALA A 118 -9.93 1.00 -6.68
CA ALA A 118 -9.58 1.80 -7.85
C ALA A 118 -10.49 1.51 -9.05
N VAL A 119 -10.91 0.25 -9.24
CA VAL A 119 -11.88 -0.11 -10.29
C VAL A 119 -13.26 0.49 -10.00
N ARG A 120 -13.71 0.47 -8.75
CA ARG A 120 -14.97 1.09 -8.33
C ARG A 120 -14.94 2.61 -8.52
N GLU A 121 -13.84 3.26 -8.15
CA GLU A 121 -13.63 4.69 -8.37
C GLU A 121 -13.62 5.05 -9.85
N LEU A 122 -12.95 4.25 -10.69
CA LEU A 122 -12.98 4.42 -12.14
C LEU A 122 -14.41 4.30 -12.66
N GLY A 123 -15.14 3.25 -12.27
CA GLY A 123 -16.52 3.01 -12.67
C GLY A 123 -17.46 4.17 -12.30
N ALA A 124 -17.30 4.76 -11.11
CA ALA A 124 -18.08 5.91 -10.67
C ALA A 124 -17.82 7.19 -11.49
N ARG A 125 -16.72 7.24 -12.25
CA ARG A 125 -16.35 8.38 -13.11
C ARG A 125 -16.77 8.19 -14.57
N LEU A 126 -17.18 6.99 -14.98
CA LEU A 126 -17.52 6.73 -16.37
C LEU A 126 -18.86 7.36 -16.75
N LYS A 127 -18.97 7.78 -18.00
CA LYS A 127 -20.20 8.33 -18.57
C LYS A 127 -21.19 7.19 -18.85
N ASP A 128 -22.48 7.51 -18.86
CA ASP A 128 -23.53 6.57 -19.25
C ASP A 128 -23.24 5.95 -20.63
N GLY A 129 -23.42 4.64 -20.74
CA GLY A 129 -23.18 3.88 -21.96
C GLY A 129 -21.71 3.53 -22.23
N VAL A 130 -20.77 3.85 -21.33
CA VAL A 130 -19.39 3.33 -21.40
C VAL A 130 -19.28 2.05 -20.57
N GLY A 131 -18.81 0.97 -21.19
CA GLY A 131 -18.56 -0.30 -20.50
C GLY A 131 -17.28 -0.28 -19.68
N LEU A 132 -17.24 -1.05 -18.59
CA LEU A 132 -16.05 -1.27 -17.77
C LEU A 132 -15.84 -2.76 -17.54
N VAL A 133 -14.62 -3.21 -17.84
CA VAL A 133 -14.14 -4.56 -17.55
C VAL A 133 -12.80 -4.43 -16.83
N ASP A 134 -12.69 -4.92 -15.60
CA ASP A 134 -11.38 -5.16 -14.98
C ASP A 134 -10.91 -6.56 -15.37
N ALA A 135 -9.76 -6.63 -16.05
CA ALA A 135 -9.21 -7.84 -16.64
C ALA A 135 -7.71 -8.02 -16.31
N PRO A 136 -7.29 -7.95 -15.03
CA PRO A 136 -5.91 -8.21 -14.68
C PRO A 136 -5.46 -9.62 -15.08
N VAL A 137 -4.16 -9.76 -15.33
CA VAL A 137 -3.60 -10.97 -15.94
C VAL A 137 -2.71 -11.77 -15.00
N MET A 138 -2.64 -13.07 -15.24
CA MET A 138 -1.70 -14.03 -14.68
C MET A 138 -0.82 -14.57 -15.80
N GLY A 139 0.47 -14.70 -15.51
CA GLY A 139 1.49 -15.10 -16.49
C GLY A 139 2.59 -14.06 -16.62
N SER A 140 3.72 -14.51 -17.14
CA SER A 140 4.93 -13.72 -17.39
C SER A 140 4.93 -13.15 -18.82
N THR A 141 5.99 -12.39 -19.16
CA THR A 141 6.06 -11.65 -20.43
C THR A 141 6.17 -12.54 -21.66
N ASP A 142 6.75 -13.74 -21.52
CA ASP A 142 6.73 -14.81 -22.52
C ASP A 142 5.29 -15.25 -22.83
N ARG A 143 4.49 -15.53 -21.80
CA ARG A 143 3.07 -15.87 -21.96
C ARG A 143 2.28 -14.72 -22.58
N ALA A 144 2.62 -13.47 -22.24
CA ALA A 144 2.04 -12.30 -22.86
C ALA A 144 2.35 -12.20 -24.36
N ALA A 145 3.55 -12.60 -24.80
CA ALA A 145 3.93 -12.62 -26.21
C ALA A 145 3.24 -13.76 -26.98
N GLU A 146 3.00 -14.88 -26.33
CA GLU A 146 2.34 -16.07 -26.91
C GLU A 146 0.81 -16.02 -26.87
N GLY A 147 0.23 -15.11 -26.09
CA GLY A 147 -1.22 -15.03 -25.86
C GLY A 147 -1.72 -16.16 -24.97
N GLY A 148 -0.87 -16.62 -24.06
CA GLY A 148 -1.16 -17.67 -23.10
C GLY A 148 -1.41 -17.13 -21.70
N LEU A 149 -1.89 -15.89 -21.55
CA LEU A 149 -2.19 -15.31 -20.24
C LEU A 149 -3.46 -15.91 -19.64
N GLY A 150 -3.52 -15.99 -18.32
CA GLY A 150 -4.79 -16.16 -17.61
C GLY A 150 -5.40 -14.79 -17.34
N ILE A 151 -6.58 -14.51 -17.85
CA ILE A 151 -7.25 -13.20 -17.70
C ILE A 151 -8.37 -13.36 -16.67
N LEU A 152 -8.36 -12.53 -15.63
CA LEU A 152 -9.39 -12.54 -14.58
C LEU A 152 -10.36 -11.39 -14.84
N ALA A 153 -11.49 -11.66 -15.48
CA ALA A 153 -12.38 -10.62 -15.99
C ALA A 153 -13.63 -10.42 -15.12
N GLY A 154 -13.73 -9.25 -14.50
CA GLY A 154 -14.94 -8.72 -13.87
C GLY A 154 -15.67 -7.75 -14.79
N GLY A 155 -17.00 -7.80 -14.80
CA GLY A 155 -17.86 -6.98 -15.66
C GLY A 155 -18.35 -7.70 -16.92
N ASP A 156 -19.02 -6.95 -17.80
CA ASP A 156 -19.57 -7.48 -19.05
C ASP A 156 -18.50 -7.54 -20.15
N THR A 157 -18.04 -8.75 -20.44
CA THR A 157 -17.02 -9.02 -21.46
C THR A 157 -17.56 -9.13 -22.89
N ALA A 158 -18.89 -9.12 -23.09
CA ALA A 158 -19.48 -9.49 -24.38
C ALA A 158 -18.93 -8.66 -25.56
N GLY A 159 -18.71 -7.36 -25.35
CA GLY A 159 -18.17 -6.46 -26.37
C GLY A 159 -16.65 -6.54 -26.60
N VAL A 160 -15.91 -7.31 -25.79
CA VAL A 160 -14.43 -7.37 -25.85
C VAL A 160 -13.87 -8.80 -25.83
N GLU A 161 -14.73 -9.81 -25.92
CA GLU A 161 -14.34 -11.22 -25.77
C GLU A 161 -13.29 -11.66 -26.82
N GLN A 162 -13.44 -11.23 -28.08
CA GLN A 162 -12.47 -11.54 -29.15
C GLN A 162 -11.10 -10.89 -28.90
N ILE A 163 -11.10 -9.63 -28.45
CA ILE A 163 -9.87 -8.90 -28.07
C ILE A 163 -9.16 -9.63 -26.93
N LEU A 164 -9.89 -10.04 -25.90
CA LEU A 164 -9.32 -10.78 -24.76
C LEU A 164 -8.81 -12.16 -25.18
N ALA A 165 -9.50 -12.85 -26.10
CA ALA A 165 -9.09 -14.16 -26.60
C ALA A 165 -7.75 -14.13 -27.35
N HIS A 166 -7.36 -13.01 -27.96
CA HIS A 166 -6.03 -12.83 -28.53
C HIS A 166 -4.91 -12.78 -27.47
N LEU A 167 -5.25 -12.40 -26.24
CA LEU A 167 -4.31 -12.22 -25.14
C LEU A 167 -4.21 -13.44 -24.23
N GLY A 168 -5.29 -14.22 -24.12
CA GLY A 168 -5.29 -15.46 -23.33
C GLY A 168 -6.66 -15.98 -22.95
N THR A 169 -6.68 -16.86 -21.94
CA THR A 169 -7.89 -17.54 -21.47
C THR A 169 -8.61 -16.69 -20.43
N VAL A 170 -9.88 -16.38 -20.70
CA VAL A 170 -10.72 -15.56 -19.82
C VAL A 170 -11.41 -16.41 -18.76
N THR A 171 -11.21 -16.04 -17.50
CA THR A 171 -11.99 -16.49 -16.34
C THR A 171 -12.91 -15.37 -15.91
N ARG A 172 -14.23 -15.56 -16.02
CA ARG A 172 -15.22 -14.57 -15.58
C ARG A 172 -15.37 -14.64 -14.06
N THR A 173 -15.17 -13.51 -13.38
CA THR A 173 -15.10 -13.43 -11.91
C THR A 173 -16.31 -12.78 -11.26
N GLY A 174 -17.25 -12.24 -12.06
CA GLY A 174 -18.47 -11.61 -11.57
C GLY A 174 -18.57 -10.14 -12.00
N PRO A 175 -19.13 -9.25 -11.16
CA PRO A 175 -19.30 -7.83 -11.49
C PRO A 175 -17.96 -7.09 -11.55
N PRO A 176 -17.93 -5.82 -12.04
CA PRO A 176 -16.72 -5.01 -12.04
C PRO A 176 -16.06 -4.93 -10.66
N GLY A 177 -14.74 -5.05 -10.63
CA GLY A 177 -13.87 -5.10 -9.45
C GLY A 177 -13.54 -6.52 -8.98
N SER A 178 -14.29 -7.54 -9.40
CA SER A 178 -14.08 -8.92 -8.97
C SER A 178 -12.78 -9.53 -9.52
N GLY A 179 -12.35 -9.15 -10.71
CA GLY A 179 -11.09 -9.59 -11.32
C GLY A 179 -9.90 -9.00 -10.58
N ALA A 180 -9.96 -7.70 -10.29
CA ALA A 180 -8.99 -6.99 -9.46
C ALA A 180 -8.90 -7.56 -8.04
N ALA A 181 -10.02 -7.90 -7.42
CA ALA A 181 -10.04 -8.56 -6.11
C ALA A 181 -9.37 -9.94 -6.15
N LEU A 182 -9.74 -10.80 -7.10
CA LEU A 182 -9.13 -12.13 -7.24
C LEU A 182 -7.64 -12.04 -7.55
N LYS A 183 -7.22 -11.07 -8.35
CA LYS A 183 -5.80 -10.83 -8.63
C LYS A 183 -5.00 -10.53 -7.36
N LEU A 184 -5.54 -9.71 -6.45
CA LEU A 184 -4.86 -9.44 -5.17
C LEU A 184 -4.75 -10.69 -4.30
N VAL A 185 -5.79 -11.53 -4.25
CA VAL A 185 -5.74 -12.82 -3.54
C VAL A 185 -4.61 -13.69 -4.10
N VAL A 186 -4.55 -13.86 -5.42
CA VAL A 186 -3.52 -14.67 -6.09
C VAL A 186 -2.13 -14.09 -5.85
N ASN A 187 -1.92 -12.79 -6.09
CA ASN A 187 -0.60 -12.19 -5.96
C ASN A 187 -0.12 -12.18 -4.50
N THR A 188 -1.01 -11.99 -3.52
CA THR A 188 -0.68 -12.08 -2.10
C THR A 188 -0.16 -13.47 -1.76
N ALA A 189 -0.82 -14.53 -2.25
CA ALA A 189 -0.37 -15.91 -2.03
C ALA A 189 0.98 -16.20 -2.73
N VAL A 190 1.18 -15.72 -3.95
CA VAL A 190 2.44 -15.89 -4.70
C VAL A 190 3.59 -15.19 -3.98
N ILE A 191 3.43 -13.92 -3.61
CA ILE A 191 4.48 -13.12 -2.97
C ILE A 191 4.75 -13.67 -1.56
N GLY A 192 3.69 -14.02 -0.82
CA GLY A 192 3.78 -14.71 0.48
C GLY A 192 4.57 -16.01 0.40
N GLY A 193 4.29 -16.84 -0.62
CA GLY A 193 5.01 -18.09 -0.86
C GLY A 193 6.50 -17.87 -1.13
N VAL A 194 6.86 -16.87 -1.95
CA VAL A 194 8.27 -16.52 -2.19
C VAL A 194 8.96 -16.07 -0.91
N GLY A 195 8.30 -15.23 -0.11
CA GLY A 195 8.81 -14.81 1.19
C GLY A 195 9.04 -15.99 2.14
N LEU A 196 8.07 -16.91 2.23
CA LEU A 196 8.16 -18.12 3.04
C LEU A 196 9.30 -19.03 2.60
N VAL A 197 9.49 -19.23 1.28
CA VAL A 197 10.63 -19.99 0.75
C VAL A 197 11.95 -19.34 1.14
N ALA A 198 12.06 -18.01 1.07
CA ALA A 198 13.25 -17.30 1.51
C ALA A 198 13.56 -17.53 3.00
N GLU A 199 12.54 -17.48 3.87
CA GLU A 199 12.73 -17.76 5.30
C GLU A 199 13.06 -19.22 5.59
N ALA A 200 12.46 -20.17 4.87
CA ALA A 200 12.77 -21.59 5.00
C ALA A 200 14.23 -21.88 4.64
N LEU A 201 14.75 -21.25 3.58
CA LEU A 201 16.17 -21.36 3.20
C LEU A 201 17.09 -20.69 4.21
N ARG A 202 16.67 -19.58 4.81
CA ARG A 202 17.39 -18.95 5.92
C ARG A 202 17.47 -19.88 7.14
N LEU A 203 16.37 -20.54 7.49
CA LEU A 203 16.33 -21.53 8.56
C LEU A 203 17.25 -22.73 8.24
N ALA A 204 17.23 -23.23 7.01
CA ALA A 204 18.11 -24.30 6.57
C ALA A 204 19.59 -23.94 6.78
N ALA A 205 19.99 -22.72 6.36
CA ALA A 205 21.35 -22.23 6.59
C ALA A 205 21.70 -22.10 8.09
N ALA A 206 20.76 -21.61 8.91
CA ALA A 206 20.97 -21.50 10.36
C ALA A 206 21.12 -22.87 11.06
N LEU A 207 20.51 -23.91 10.50
CA LEU A 207 20.61 -25.29 10.98
C LEU A 207 21.80 -26.05 10.35
N GLY A 208 22.62 -25.40 9.53
CA GLY A 208 23.79 -26.01 8.88
C GLY A 208 23.45 -26.96 7.74
N LEU A 209 22.26 -26.84 7.14
CA LEU A 209 21.86 -27.63 5.97
C LEU A 209 22.39 -27.00 4.67
N ASP A 210 22.70 -27.85 3.70
CA ASP A 210 23.00 -27.41 2.33
C ASP A 210 21.76 -26.77 1.67
N GLY A 211 21.98 -25.64 1.00
CA GLY A 211 20.91 -24.81 0.44
C GLY A 211 20.20 -25.46 -0.74
N ASP A 212 20.93 -26.19 -1.58
CA ASP A 212 20.36 -26.88 -2.74
C ASP A 212 19.54 -28.09 -2.30
N THR A 213 20.04 -28.85 -1.34
CA THR A 213 19.30 -29.95 -0.70
C THR A 213 17.99 -29.46 -0.07
N ALA A 214 18.04 -28.35 0.67
CA ALA A 214 16.83 -27.77 1.27
C ALA A 214 15.84 -27.28 0.20
N ARG A 215 16.33 -26.62 -0.86
CA ARG A 215 15.50 -26.19 -2.00
C ARG A 215 14.80 -27.36 -2.67
N GLU A 216 15.52 -28.45 -2.96
CA GLU A 216 14.97 -29.65 -3.60
C GLU A 216 13.90 -30.32 -2.73
N ALA A 217 14.15 -30.42 -1.42
CA ALA A 217 13.17 -30.94 -0.48
C ALA A 217 11.88 -30.09 -0.43
N LEU A 218 12.01 -28.76 -0.41
CA LEU A 218 10.87 -27.84 -0.48
C LEU A 218 10.13 -27.93 -1.82
N ALA A 219 10.87 -28.09 -2.92
CA ALA A 219 10.32 -28.17 -4.27
C ALA A 219 9.50 -29.44 -4.50
N ALA A 220 9.90 -30.56 -3.90
CA ALA A 220 9.19 -31.83 -3.97
C ALA A 220 7.87 -31.84 -3.15
N GLY A 221 7.70 -30.88 -2.24
CA GLY A 221 6.52 -30.77 -1.39
C GLY A 221 5.43 -29.85 -1.95
N PRO A 222 4.40 -29.54 -1.14
CA PRO A 222 3.30 -28.64 -1.52
C PRO A 222 3.73 -27.21 -1.91
N LEU A 223 4.97 -26.81 -1.56
CA LEU A 223 5.53 -25.51 -1.89
C LEU A 223 6.23 -25.47 -3.27
N GLY A 224 6.18 -26.55 -4.07
CA GLY A 224 6.86 -26.62 -5.36
C GLY A 224 6.65 -25.42 -6.28
N GLY A 225 5.42 -24.92 -6.40
CA GLY A 225 5.13 -23.71 -7.19
C GLY A 225 5.75 -22.43 -6.61
N ALA A 226 5.77 -22.29 -5.29
CA ALA A 226 6.41 -21.15 -4.62
C ALA A 226 7.93 -21.20 -4.78
N VAL A 227 8.53 -22.39 -4.69
CA VAL A 227 9.96 -22.59 -4.95
C VAL A 227 10.28 -22.26 -6.41
N ALA A 228 9.52 -22.80 -7.37
CA ALA A 228 9.70 -22.48 -8.78
C ALA A 228 9.64 -20.97 -9.02
N ARG A 229 8.71 -20.25 -8.37
CA ARG A 229 8.65 -18.79 -8.48
C ARG A 229 9.85 -18.10 -7.82
N ALA A 230 10.27 -18.54 -6.63
CA ALA A 230 11.36 -17.93 -5.88
C ALA A 230 12.72 -18.02 -6.61
N PHE A 231 12.86 -18.96 -7.54
CA PHE A 231 14.05 -19.18 -8.35
C PHE A 231 13.84 -18.97 -9.85
N ALA A 232 12.70 -18.38 -10.26
CA ALA A 232 12.42 -18.16 -11.66
C ALA A 232 13.37 -17.12 -12.26
N ASP A 233 13.99 -17.47 -13.39
CA ASP A 233 14.68 -16.52 -14.26
C ASP A 233 13.71 -16.04 -15.36
N GLY A 234 13.63 -14.73 -15.58
CA GLY A 234 12.80 -14.17 -16.66
C GLY A 234 11.30 -14.07 -16.40
N ALA A 235 10.81 -14.25 -15.16
CA ALA A 235 9.39 -14.00 -14.84
C ALA A 235 9.00 -12.50 -14.89
N HIS A 236 9.99 -11.63 -14.72
CA HIS A 236 9.92 -10.17 -14.89
C HIS A 236 8.92 -9.40 -14.02
N PHE A 237 8.44 -9.97 -12.91
CA PHE A 237 7.58 -9.29 -11.94
C PHE A 237 8.43 -8.53 -10.92
N ALA A 238 8.49 -7.21 -11.06
CA ALA A 238 9.40 -6.37 -10.30
C ALA A 238 9.10 -6.35 -8.79
N THR A 239 10.13 -6.33 -7.95
CA THR A 239 9.99 -6.33 -6.49
C THR A 239 9.15 -5.14 -5.99
N ASP A 240 9.34 -3.96 -6.56
CA ASP A 240 8.55 -2.76 -6.21
C ASP A 240 7.05 -2.90 -6.54
N LEU A 241 6.72 -3.60 -7.64
CA LEU A 241 5.34 -3.92 -7.99
C LEU A 241 4.74 -4.94 -7.03
N ALA A 242 5.51 -5.93 -6.56
CA ALA A 242 5.06 -6.88 -5.54
C ALA A 242 4.79 -6.18 -4.20
N VAL A 243 5.68 -5.28 -3.78
CA VAL A 243 5.46 -4.43 -2.60
C VAL A 243 4.18 -3.61 -2.74
N LYS A 244 3.95 -3.02 -3.92
CA LYS A 244 2.71 -2.29 -4.23
C LYS A 244 1.48 -3.20 -4.14
N ASP A 245 1.52 -4.40 -4.70
CA ASP A 245 0.39 -5.35 -4.63
C ASP A 245 0.06 -5.74 -3.18
N LEU A 246 1.08 -6.03 -2.36
CA LEU A 246 0.89 -6.32 -0.94
C LEU A 246 0.32 -5.11 -0.19
N ARG A 247 0.79 -3.90 -0.47
CA ARG A 247 0.24 -2.67 0.12
C ARG A 247 -1.25 -2.52 -0.17
N ILE A 248 -1.68 -2.78 -1.40
CA ILE A 248 -3.10 -2.73 -1.78
C ILE A 248 -3.87 -3.82 -1.01
N ALA A 249 -3.34 -5.04 -0.94
CA ALA A 249 -4.00 -6.15 -0.24
C ALA A 249 -4.14 -5.90 1.28
N THR A 250 -3.09 -5.41 1.95
CA THR A 250 -3.10 -5.13 3.39
C THR A 250 -3.94 -3.90 3.76
N ALA A 251 -4.22 -3.01 2.81
CA ALA A 251 -5.18 -1.93 3.01
C ALA A 251 -6.64 -2.44 2.99
N ALA A 252 -6.91 -3.52 2.25
CA ALA A 252 -8.26 -4.11 2.13
C ALA A 252 -8.64 -5.03 3.31
N ALA A 253 -7.66 -5.65 3.96
CA ALA A 253 -7.87 -6.50 5.13
C ALA A 253 -6.62 -6.57 6.01
N ARG A 254 -6.80 -6.84 7.31
CA ARG A 254 -5.69 -7.15 8.22
C ARG A 254 -5.11 -8.52 7.86
N LEU A 255 -3.86 -8.55 7.40
CA LEU A 255 -3.20 -9.74 6.87
C LEU A 255 -1.79 -9.88 7.48
N PRO A 256 -1.67 -10.36 8.73
CA PRO A 256 -0.40 -10.27 9.47
C PRO A 256 0.79 -10.94 8.78
N VAL A 257 0.55 -12.07 8.11
CA VAL A 257 1.60 -12.76 7.33
C VAL A 257 2.04 -11.92 6.12
N ALA A 258 1.10 -11.33 5.39
CA ALA A 258 1.40 -10.49 4.24
C ALA A 258 2.10 -9.19 4.65
N GLU A 259 1.75 -8.60 5.79
CA GLU A 259 2.40 -7.42 6.37
C GLU A 259 3.88 -7.68 6.69
N ALA A 260 4.17 -8.83 7.33
CA ALA A 260 5.54 -9.26 7.62
C ALA A 260 6.34 -9.50 6.33
N VAL A 261 5.77 -10.24 5.37
CA VAL A 261 6.39 -10.48 4.06
C VAL A 261 6.63 -9.16 3.30
N SER A 262 5.68 -8.22 3.35
CA SER A 262 5.82 -6.89 2.75
C SER A 262 7.00 -6.12 3.33
N ALA A 263 7.26 -6.22 4.64
CA ALA A 263 8.41 -5.59 5.26
C ALA A 263 9.74 -6.11 4.68
N HIS A 264 9.86 -7.44 4.48
CA HIS A 264 11.04 -8.05 3.86
C HIS A 264 11.28 -7.57 2.43
N PHE A 265 10.23 -7.54 1.60
CA PHE A 265 10.37 -7.08 0.22
C PHE A 265 10.60 -5.57 0.12
N ARG A 266 10.03 -4.77 1.03
CA ARG A 266 10.32 -3.32 1.13
C ARG A 266 11.79 -3.07 1.43
N GLN A 267 12.33 -3.75 2.44
CA GLN A 267 13.75 -3.65 2.78
C GLN A 267 14.64 -4.08 1.61
N ALA A 268 14.31 -5.19 0.93
CA ALA A 268 15.05 -5.63 -0.24
C ALA A 268 14.98 -4.60 -1.39
N ALA A 269 13.86 -3.91 -1.55
CA ALA A 269 13.64 -2.88 -2.57
C ALA A 269 14.26 -1.50 -2.23
N GLU A 270 14.87 -1.32 -1.06
CA GLU A 270 15.69 -0.12 -0.78
C GLU A 270 16.88 -0.02 -1.76
N ASP A 271 17.37 -1.16 -2.24
CA ASP A 271 18.31 -1.22 -3.36
C ASP A 271 17.57 -1.01 -4.69
N PRO A 272 17.83 0.09 -5.43
CA PRO A 272 17.11 0.40 -6.67
C PRO A 272 17.29 -0.66 -7.77
N VAL A 273 18.38 -1.42 -7.74
CA VAL A 273 18.61 -2.53 -8.68
C VAL A 273 17.65 -3.67 -8.37
N VAL A 274 17.51 -4.04 -7.08
CA VAL A 274 16.60 -5.10 -6.64
C VAL A 274 15.14 -4.69 -6.80
N ALA A 275 14.81 -3.43 -6.53
CA ALA A 275 13.47 -2.89 -6.68
C ALA A 275 12.90 -3.16 -8.08
N ARG A 276 13.71 -2.91 -9.11
CA ARG A 276 13.32 -3.05 -10.54
C ARG A 276 13.58 -4.44 -11.12
N ALA A 277 14.35 -5.26 -10.40
CA ALA A 277 14.62 -6.64 -10.76
C ALA A 277 13.42 -7.53 -10.43
N ASP A 278 13.42 -8.75 -10.97
CA ASP A 278 12.40 -9.74 -10.65
C ASP A 278 12.37 -10.06 -9.14
N LEU A 279 11.19 -10.32 -8.60
CA LEU A 279 10.94 -10.69 -7.20
C LEU A 279 11.89 -11.78 -6.67
N ALA A 280 12.28 -12.74 -7.52
CA ALA A 280 13.25 -13.79 -7.17
C ALA A 280 14.61 -13.22 -6.72
N ARG A 281 15.00 -12.04 -7.24
CA ARG A 281 16.26 -11.36 -6.87
C ARG A 281 16.23 -10.75 -5.47
N ALA A 282 15.06 -10.61 -4.85
CA ALA A 282 14.95 -10.25 -3.45
C ALA A 282 15.23 -11.43 -2.50
N VAL A 283 15.04 -12.68 -2.94
CA VAL A 283 15.19 -13.89 -2.10
C VAL A 283 16.57 -13.96 -1.43
N PRO A 284 17.72 -13.82 -2.13
CA PRO A 284 19.02 -13.86 -1.48
C PRO A 284 19.25 -12.73 -0.47
N ARG A 285 18.58 -11.58 -0.65
CA ARG A 285 18.64 -10.46 0.32
C ARG A 285 17.89 -10.83 1.58
N ILE A 286 16.67 -11.33 1.45
CA ILE A 286 15.84 -11.78 2.58
C ILE A 286 16.55 -12.90 3.37
N VAL A 287 17.19 -13.85 2.67
CA VAL A 287 17.98 -14.92 3.30
C VAL A 287 19.16 -14.36 4.10
N ARG A 288 19.85 -13.34 3.56
CA ARG A 288 21.06 -12.74 4.16
C ARG A 288 20.76 -11.67 5.20
N THR A 289 19.55 -11.12 5.25
CA THR A 289 19.17 -10.14 6.26
C THR A 289 19.31 -10.78 7.64
N VAL A 290 20.43 -10.49 8.31
CA VAL A 290 20.60 -10.74 9.73
C VAL A 290 19.54 -9.88 10.41
N HIS A 291 18.65 -10.52 11.16
CA HIS A 291 17.65 -9.83 11.96
C HIS A 291 18.39 -9.11 13.12
N THR A 292 19.04 -7.98 12.83
CA THR A 292 19.12 -6.92 13.83
C THR A 292 17.70 -6.37 13.86
N ALA A 293 16.87 -6.87 14.78
CA ALA A 293 15.52 -6.34 14.97
C ALA A 293 15.60 -4.81 14.94
N PRO A 294 14.99 -4.11 13.96
CA PRO A 294 14.91 -2.68 14.02
C PRO A 294 14.13 -2.38 15.29
N ARG A 295 14.73 -1.68 16.24
CA ARG A 295 13.94 -1.03 17.29
C ARG A 295 12.90 -0.20 16.53
N THR A 296 11.62 -0.52 16.68
CA THR A 296 10.54 0.30 16.14
C THR A 296 10.88 1.76 16.47
N PRO A 297 11.01 2.65 15.47
CA PRO A 297 11.43 4.01 15.76
C PRO A 297 10.38 4.62 16.69
N VAL A 298 10.80 4.88 17.92
CA VAL A 298 9.98 5.59 18.91
C VAL A 298 9.91 7.03 18.41
N ASN A 299 8.71 7.49 18.08
CA ASN A 299 8.53 8.88 17.66
C ASN A 299 8.55 9.76 18.90
N ILE A 300 9.49 10.70 18.95
CA ILE A 300 9.67 11.60 20.10
C ILE A 300 9.37 13.02 19.63
N ALA A 301 8.37 13.64 20.24
CA ALA A 301 8.03 15.05 20.03
C ALA A 301 8.26 15.82 21.33
N LEU A 302 8.84 17.01 21.22
CA LEU A 302 9.03 17.94 22.33
C LEU A 302 8.12 19.15 22.09
N ASP A 303 7.35 19.53 23.10
CA ASP A 303 6.30 20.54 22.94
C ASP A 303 6.14 21.49 24.14
N ASN A 304 5.64 22.69 23.84
CA ASN A 304 5.19 23.74 24.75
C ASN A 304 3.85 24.27 24.21
N PRO A 305 2.71 23.68 24.59
CA PRO A 305 1.41 24.01 24.02
C PRO A 305 1.03 25.49 24.13
N VAL A 306 0.53 26.08 23.05
CA VAL A 306 0.26 27.54 22.87
C VAL A 306 -0.80 28.11 23.85
N GLY A 307 -1.46 27.27 24.65
CA GLY A 307 -2.42 27.67 25.69
C GLY A 307 -2.02 27.35 27.13
N ALA A 308 -0.89 26.68 27.34
CA ALA A 308 -0.39 26.36 28.68
C ALA A 308 0.56 27.47 29.19
N PRO A 309 0.66 27.68 30.52
CA PRO A 309 1.71 28.51 31.09
C PRO A 309 3.08 28.08 30.59
N GLY A 310 3.79 28.98 29.92
CA GLY A 310 5.08 28.67 29.31
C GLY A 310 6.17 28.35 30.33
N PRO A 311 7.27 27.70 29.90
CA PRO A 311 8.37 27.35 30.79
C PRO A 311 9.03 28.61 31.37
N ALA A 312 9.63 28.47 32.56
CA ALA A 312 10.37 29.55 33.21
C ALA A 312 11.58 30.05 32.39
N ASN A 313 12.04 29.24 31.43
CA ASN A 313 13.10 29.54 30.48
C ASN A 313 12.73 28.95 29.11
N ALA A 314 12.90 29.71 28.04
CA ALA A 314 12.62 29.28 26.67
C ALA A 314 13.53 28.14 26.14
N HIS A 315 14.57 27.75 26.90
CA HIS A 315 15.53 26.72 26.52
C HIS A 315 15.10 25.27 26.86
N TYR A 316 13.88 25.03 27.31
CA TYR A 316 13.37 23.67 27.52
C TYR A 316 11.91 23.50 27.11
N SER A 317 11.53 22.25 26.84
CA SER A 317 10.15 21.83 26.57
C SER A 317 9.52 21.27 27.85
N GLN A 318 8.27 21.62 28.10
CA GLN A 318 7.50 21.16 29.26
C GLN A 318 6.93 19.75 29.04
N VAL A 319 6.78 19.32 27.79
CA VAL A 319 6.28 17.99 27.43
C VAL A 319 7.26 17.27 26.50
N ALA A 320 7.59 16.03 26.82
CA ALA A 320 8.12 15.07 25.87
C ALA A 320 7.08 13.97 25.63
N ARG A 321 6.62 13.82 24.39
CA ARG A 321 5.72 12.76 23.94
C ARG A 321 6.54 11.65 23.30
N VAL A 322 6.40 10.45 23.84
CA VAL A 322 7.05 9.23 23.37
C VAL A 322 5.96 8.31 22.82
N GLU A 323 5.84 8.23 21.50
CA GLU A 323 4.75 7.53 20.83
C GLU A 323 5.19 6.16 20.30
N HIS A 324 4.32 5.17 20.53
CA HIS A 324 4.48 3.79 20.09
C HIS A 324 3.74 3.56 18.77
N ALA A 325 4.12 2.50 18.03
CA ALA A 325 3.56 2.20 16.72
C ALA A 325 2.07 1.83 16.72
N ASP A 326 1.50 1.52 17.88
CA ASP A 326 0.07 1.25 18.08
C ASP A 326 -0.76 2.52 18.35
N GLY A 327 -0.12 3.70 18.32
CA GLY A 327 -0.75 4.99 18.58
C GLY A 327 -0.86 5.35 20.07
N SER A 328 -0.44 4.46 20.98
CA SER A 328 -0.30 4.79 22.40
C SER A 328 0.92 5.69 22.63
N ALA A 329 0.91 6.47 23.72
CA ALA A 329 2.06 7.32 24.06
C ALA A 329 2.27 7.50 25.56
N LEU A 330 3.51 7.83 25.94
CA LEU A 330 3.85 8.35 27.26
C LEU A 330 4.17 9.84 27.16
N LEU A 331 3.61 10.63 28.06
CA LEU A 331 3.90 12.05 28.23
C LEU A 331 4.76 12.23 29.47
N PHE A 332 5.92 12.85 29.31
CA PHE A 332 6.81 13.22 30.39
C PHE A 332 6.74 14.73 30.59
N LEU A 333 6.30 15.15 31.79
CA LEU A 333 6.24 16.54 32.21
C LEU A 333 7.16 16.72 33.42
N SER A 334 8.17 17.57 33.28
CA SER A 334 9.17 17.82 34.32
C SER A 334 9.23 19.29 34.70
N GLY A 335 9.58 19.57 35.96
CA GLY A 335 9.89 20.92 36.44
C GLY A 335 8.71 21.87 36.52
N GLN A 336 7.49 21.39 36.84
CA GLN A 336 6.33 22.26 36.93
C GLN A 336 6.29 22.99 38.27
N ILE A 337 6.29 24.32 38.19
CA ILE A 337 6.26 25.28 39.30
C ILE A 337 5.23 26.37 38.98
N ALA A 338 4.64 26.99 40.00
CA ALA A 338 3.68 28.08 39.81
C ALA A 338 3.93 29.21 40.82
N GLU A 339 3.42 30.40 40.50
CA GLU A 339 3.42 31.54 41.41
C GLU A 339 2.35 31.39 42.48
N GLY A 340 2.60 31.94 43.67
CA GLY A 340 1.69 31.89 44.81
C GLY A 340 2.39 32.30 46.09
N ALA A 341 1.64 32.92 47.01
CA ALA A 341 2.14 33.33 48.32
C ALA A 341 2.17 32.17 49.33
N THR A 342 1.41 31.10 49.04
CA THR A 342 1.31 29.90 49.89
C THR A 342 1.61 28.63 49.11
N LEU A 343 1.97 27.56 49.82
CA LEU A 343 2.18 26.24 49.25
C LEU A 343 0.90 25.74 48.56
N ALA A 344 -0.28 25.99 49.13
CA ALA A 344 -1.56 25.63 48.52
C ALA A 344 -1.81 26.34 47.18
N GLU A 345 -1.53 27.64 47.09
CA GLU A 345 -1.68 28.43 45.85
C GLU A 345 -0.70 27.93 44.77
N GLN A 346 0.56 27.73 45.13
CA GLN A 346 1.56 27.20 44.19
C GLN A 346 1.19 25.79 43.73
N THR A 347 0.79 24.91 44.66
CA THR A 347 0.37 23.54 44.33
C THR A 347 -0.82 23.54 43.38
N GLN A 348 -1.79 24.44 43.59
CA GLN A 348 -2.95 24.58 42.71
C GLN A 348 -2.52 25.03 41.31
N GLY A 349 -1.71 26.09 41.20
CA GLY A 349 -1.22 26.56 39.89
C GLY A 349 -0.40 25.50 39.15
N VAL A 350 0.35 24.65 39.86
CA VAL A 350 1.09 23.54 39.24
C VAL A 350 0.14 22.52 38.63
N PHE A 351 -0.92 22.10 39.33
CA PHE A 351 -1.87 21.13 38.78
C PHE A 351 -2.68 21.70 37.61
N GLU A 352 -3.07 22.98 37.67
CA GLU A 352 -3.72 23.67 36.55
C GLU A 352 -2.79 23.75 35.32
N THR A 353 -1.50 23.99 35.53
CA THR A 353 -0.48 23.95 34.47
C THR A 353 -0.35 22.55 33.87
N ILE A 354 -0.26 21.51 34.70
CA ILE A 354 -0.19 20.11 34.24
C ILE A 354 -1.41 19.74 33.39
N GLU A 355 -2.62 20.11 33.83
CA GLU A 355 -3.85 19.86 33.07
C GLU A 355 -3.83 20.56 31.70
N ALA A 356 -3.40 21.82 31.66
CA ALA A 356 -3.27 22.58 30.41
C ALA A 356 -2.22 21.99 29.45
N LEU A 357 -1.16 21.38 29.99
CA LEU A 357 -0.13 20.68 29.20
C LEU A 357 -0.60 19.33 28.67
N LEU A 358 -1.42 18.59 29.43
CA LEU A 358 -1.91 17.26 29.04
C LEU A 358 -3.01 17.31 27.96
N GLY A 359 -3.93 18.28 28.06
CA GLY A 359 -5.12 18.36 27.20
C GLY A 359 -4.82 18.35 25.69
N PRO A 360 -3.89 19.17 25.17
CA PRO A 360 -3.50 19.18 23.76
C PRO A 360 -2.97 17.84 23.23
N HIS A 361 -2.52 16.95 24.12
CA HIS A 361 -2.03 15.61 23.78
C HIS A 361 -3.07 14.50 24.03
N GLY A 362 -4.34 14.86 24.27
CA GLY A 362 -5.43 13.91 24.48
C GLY A 362 -5.39 13.19 25.83
N ALA A 363 -4.70 13.75 26.82
CA ALA A 363 -4.60 13.22 28.17
C ALA A 363 -5.28 14.13 29.19
N THR A 364 -5.66 13.54 30.32
CA THR A 364 -6.25 14.21 31.49
C THR A 364 -5.43 13.88 32.75
N LEU A 365 -5.74 14.54 33.86
CA LEU A 365 -5.14 14.22 35.15
C LEU A 365 -5.38 12.77 35.60
N ALA A 366 -6.45 12.11 35.10
CA ALA A 366 -6.74 10.70 35.37
C ALA A 366 -5.76 9.74 34.67
N ASP A 367 -5.04 10.22 33.66
CA ASP A 367 -4.08 9.43 32.89
C ASP A 367 -2.66 9.47 33.48
N ILE A 368 -2.46 10.24 34.56
CA ILE A 368 -1.20 10.28 35.30
C ILE A 368 -0.98 8.92 35.97
N ILE A 369 0.14 8.27 35.65
CA ILE A 369 0.53 6.96 36.19
C ILE A 369 1.64 7.07 37.23
N SER A 370 2.42 8.15 37.17
CA SER A 370 3.50 8.43 38.14
C SER A 370 3.59 9.92 38.42
N ILE A 371 3.78 10.25 39.70
CA ILE A 371 4.00 11.61 40.18
C ILE A 371 5.21 11.65 41.12
N ARG A 372 6.07 12.64 40.89
CA ARG A 372 7.18 12.99 41.77
C ARG A 372 6.98 14.40 42.27
N THR A 373 7.09 14.60 43.57
CA THR A 373 6.90 15.91 44.20
C THR A 373 8.12 16.27 45.02
N TYR A 374 8.57 17.49 44.88
CA TYR A 374 9.67 18.07 45.63
C TYR A 374 9.13 19.24 46.44
N LEU A 375 9.25 19.17 47.76
CA LEU A 375 8.86 20.23 48.69
C LEU A 375 10.12 20.84 49.31
N THR A 376 10.13 22.15 49.53
CA THR A 376 11.24 22.79 50.28
C THR A 376 11.13 22.60 51.79
N ASP A 377 9.93 22.27 52.27
CA ASP A 377 9.63 21.97 53.67
C ASP A 377 8.56 20.87 53.74
N ILE A 378 8.91 19.69 54.25
CA ILE A 378 8.01 18.54 54.34
C ILE A 378 6.89 18.76 55.36
N ALA A 379 7.02 19.74 56.27
CA ALA A 379 5.94 20.08 57.20
C ALA A 379 4.68 20.56 56.46
N GLY A 380 4.81 21.06 55.23
CA GLY A 380 3.69 21.44 54.36
C GLY A 380 2.97 20.28 53.67
N LEU A 381 3.33 19.02 53.95
CA LEU A 381 2.79 17.85 53.25
C LEU A 381 1.26 17.75 53.33
N ASP A 382 0.66 18.10 54.46
CA ASP A 382 -0.80 18.04 54.64
C ASP A 382 -1.52 19.11 53.80
N GLU A 383 -0.94 20.31 53.69
CA GLU A 383 -1.43 21.40 52.86
C GLU A 383 -1.36 21.02 51.37
N TYR A 384 -0.19 20.56 50.90
CA TYR A 384 -0.03 19.99 49.56
C TYR A 384 -1.03 18.85 49.31
N GLY A 385 -1.16 17.92 50.26
CA GLY A 385 -2.04 16.76 50.17
C GLY A 385 -3.52 17.14 50.04
N ALA A 386 -3.94 18.20 50.74
CA ALA A 386 -5.30 18.74 50.62
C ALA A 386 -5.57 19.29 49.22
N VAL A 387 -4.59 19.98 48.62
CA VAL A 387 -4.71 20.45 47.23
C VAL A 387 -4.73 19.27 46.24
N ARG A 388 -3.76 18.36 46.35
CA ARG A 388 -3.62 17.19 45.47
C ARG A 388 -4.89 16.36 45.38
N ARG A 389 -5.60 16.14 46.50
CA ARG A 389 -6.85 15.35 46.53
C ARG A 389 -8.00 15.99 45.75
N ARG A 390 -7.96 17.30 45.49
CA ARG A 390 -8.97 18.00 44.67
C ARG A 390 -8.77 17.72 43.17
N PHE A 391 -7.52 17.53 42.75
CA PHE A 391 -7.15 17.32 41.34
C PHE A 391 -7.07 15.84 40.97
N LEU A 392 -6.56 14.98 41.87
CA LEU A 392 -6.43 13.54 41.66
C LEU A 392 -7.50 12.80 42.47
N THR A 393 -8.70 12.70 41.88
CA THR A 393 -9.91 12.16 42.54
C THR A 393 -10.14 10.66 42.36
N GLY A 394 -9.39 10.01 41.47
CA GLY A 394 -9.47 8.57 41.20
C GLY A 394 -8.44 7.73 41.96
N THR A 395 -8.14 6.53 41.43
CA THR A 395 -7.03 5.70 41.93
C THR A 395 -5.73 6.50 41.86
N PRO A 396 -5.00 6.68 42.97
CA PRO A 396 -3.82 7.53 42.97
C PRO A 396 -2.70 6.93 42.11
N PRO A 397 -1.91 7.76 41.40
CA PRO A 397 -0.73 7.31 40.69
C PRO A 397 0.35 6.80 41.66
N THR A 398 1.32 6.06 41.12
CA THR A 398 2.57 5.80 41.85
C THR A 398 3.18 7.14 42.27
N SER A 399 3.50 7.30 43.55
CA SER A 399 3.81 8.62 44.11
C SER A 399 5.10 8.58 44.94
N MET A 400 5.94 9.60 44.77
CA MET A 400 7.06 9.88 45.66
C MET A 400 7.11 11.36 46.00
N THR A 401 7.34 11.67 47.28
CA THR A 401 7.53 13.04 47.76
C THR A 401 8.90 13.14 48.43
N PHE A 402 9.66 14.17 48.05
CA PHE A 402 10.99 14.47 48.58
C PHE A 402 10.97 15.82 49.27
N GLU A 403 11.72 15.95 50.37
CA GLU A 403 12.16 17.26 50.85
C GLU A 403 13.48 17.61 50.16
N VAL A 404 13.60 18.84 49.67
CA VAL A 404 14.82 19.37 49.05
C VAL A 404 15.21 20.70 49.67
N PRO A 405 16.51 21.02 49.80
CA PRO A 405 16.95 22.23 50.49
C PRO A 405 16.57 23.53 49.75
N ARG A 406 16.35 23.47 48.43
CA ARG A 406 15.80 24.56 47.61
C ARG A 406 15.30 24.03 46.27
N LEU A 407 14.46 24.82 45.60
CA LEU A 407 14.10 24.65 44.20
C LEU A 407 14.85 25.64 43.30
N PHE A 408 14.65 25.54 41.98
CA PHE A 408 15.27 26.43 41.01
C PHE A 408 14.89 27.90 41.26
N ARG A 409 13.59 28.18 41.45
CA ARG A 409 13.08 29.49 41.87
C ARG A 409 13.13 29.60 43.40
N PRO A 410 13.81 30.60 43.98
CA PRO A 410 13.94 30.76 45.44
C PRO A 410 12.62 30.83 46.20
N GLU A 411 11.58 31.37 45.58
CA GLU A 411 10.23 31.54 46.13
C GLU A 411 9.33 30.31 45.94
N ALA A 412 9.74 29.34 45.13
CA ALA A 412 8.98 28.11 44.92
C ALA A 412 9.13 27.18 46.13
N GLN A 413 8.00 26.71 46.63
CA GLN A 413 7.88 25.76 47.74
C GLN A 413 7.57 24.33 47.27
N VAL A 414 7.08 24.18 46.03
CA VAL A 414 6.73 22.90 45.41
C VAL A 414 7.14 22.85 43.95
N GLU A 415 7.67 21.70 43.53
CA GLU A 415 7.87 21.32 42.13
C GLU A 415 7.28 19.92 41.90
N ILE A 416 6.57 19.74 40.79
CA ILE A 416 5.94 18.46 40.44
C ILE A 416 6.39 18.00 39.06
N GLU A 417 6.69 16.71 38.97
CA GLU A 417 6.89 15.99 37.71
C GLU A 417 5.86 14.88 37.59
N VAL A 418 5.36 14.66 36.38
CA VAL A 418 4.40 13.57 36.10
C VAL A 418 4.75 12.80 34.84
N VAL A 419 4.37 11.53 34.85
CA VAL A 419 4.27 10.70 33.65
C VAL A 419 2.81 10.32 33.45
N ALA A 420 2.27 10.58 32.25
CA ALA A 420 0.91 10.22 31.87
C ALA A 420 0.90 9.26 30.67
N ALA A 421 -0.10 8.39 30.61
CA ALA A 421 -0.26 7.40 29.54
C ALA A 421 -1.46 7.74 28.65
N VAL A 422 -1.20 8.00 27.37
CA VAL A 422 -2.22 8.25 26.35
C VAL A 422 -2.60 6.93 25.69
N ARG A 423 -3.89 6.63 25.68
CA ARG A 423 -4.44 5.45 25.00
C ARG A 423 -4.71 5.78 23.52
N PRO A 424 -4.54 4.81 22.61
CA PRO A 424 -4.96 4.99 21.23
C PRO A 424 -6.48 5.19 21.16
N VAL A 425 -6.91 6.07 20.25
CA VAL A 425 -8.33 6.38 19.99
C VAL A 425 -9.01 5.27 19.21
#